data_AF-A0A317KH84-F1
#
_entry.id   AF-A0A317KH84-F1
#
_cell.length_a   1.000
_cell.length_b   1.000
_cell.length_c   1.000
_cell.angle_alpha   90.00
_cell.angle_beta   90.00
_cell.angle_gamma   90.00
#
_symmetry.space_group_name_H-M   'P 1'
#
loop_
_entity.id
_entity.type
_entity.pdbx_description
1 polymer ?
#
loop_
_entity_poly.entity_id
_entity_poly.type
_entity_poly.pdbx_seq_one_letter_code
_entity_poly.pdbx_strand_id
1 'polypeptide(L)'
;MWQTPAVVLISGIMAAGKSTVAELLARRLPRAVHLRGDLFRRMVVTGRADVTAQPCAEAWRQLQSRYDLAALVADLDAEFRADTPRIGLWLDTSAQSPAQTVDEILAGAWTDARIG
;
A
#
# COMPACT_ATOMS: atom_id res chain seq x y z
N MET A 1 -17.10 12.57 -12.53
CA MET A 1 -15.87 11.75 -12.43
C MET A 1 -14.84 12.60 -11.71
N TRP A 2 -14.16 12.06 -10.69
CA TRP A 2 -13.49 12.85 -9.66
C TRP A 2 -12.37 13.70 -10.27
N GLN A 3 -12.43 15.02 -10.09
CA GLN A 3 -11.47 15.95 -10.71
C GLN A 3 -10.22 16.19 -9.85
N THR A 4 -10.25 15.77 -8.60
CA THR A 4 -9.15 15.87 -7.63
C THR A 4 -8.80 14.50 -7.06
N PRO A 5 -7.54 14.27 -6.66
CA PRO A 5 -7.18 13.12 -5.83
C PRO A 5 -8.05 13.09 -4.58
N ALA A 6 -8.49 11.90 -4.18
CA ALA A 6 -9.30 11.73 -2.98
C ALA A 6 -9.10 10.34 -2.37
N VAL A 7 -9.17 10.30 -1.04
CA VAL A 7 -9.05 9.08 -0.24
C VAL A 7 -10.45 8.59 0.14
N VAL A 8 -10.70 7.29 -0.03
CA VAL A 8 -11.98 6.65 0.33
C VAL A 8 -11.74 5.60 1.40
N LEU A 9 -12.24 5.85 2.61
CA LEU A 9 -12.18 4.89 3.71
C LEU A 9 -13.44 4.02 3.74
N ILE A 10 -13.28 2.70 3.66
CA ILE A 10 -14.38 1.73 3.75
C ILE A 10 -14.24 0.93 5.05
N SER A 11 -15.05 1.27 6.06
CA SER A 11 -15.10 0.60 7.37
C SER A 11 -16.41 -0.17 7.59
N GLY A 12 -16.49 -0.96 8.66
CA GLY A 12 -17.66 -1.76 9.01
C GLY A 12 -17.32 -3.14 9.59
N ILE A 13 -18.33 -3.86 10.08
CA ILE A 13 -18.18 -5.13 10.80
C ILE A 13 -17.39 -6.18 10.00
N MET A 14 -16.71 -7.11 10.69
CA MET A 14 -15.97 -8.19 10.03
C MET A 14 -16.86 -8.96 9.06
N ALA A 15 -16.26 -9.46 7.97
CA ALA A 15 -16.94 -10.19 6.89
C ALA A 15 -18.04 -9.43 6.12
N ALA A 16 -18.29 -8.15 6.37
CA ALA A 16 -19.27 -7.34 5.60
C ALA A 16 -18.90 -7.06 4.12
N GLY A 17 -17.89 -7.72 3.56
CA GLY A 17 -17.52 -7.56 2.15
C GLY A 17 -16.76 -6.26 1.80
N LYS A 18 -16.31 -5.48 2.78
CA LYS A 18 -15.62 -4.19 2.59
C LYS A 18 -14.50 -4.22 1.56
N SER A 19 -13.59 -5.20 1.67
CA SER A 19 -12.48 -5.33 0.73
C SER A 19 -12.93 -5.70 -0.67
N THR A 20 -14.05 -6.43 -0.81
CA THR A 20 -14.66 -6.72 -2.10
C THR A 20 -15.25 -5.45 -2.70
N VAL A 21 -15.96 -4.64 -1.92
CA VAL A 21 -16.51 -3.34 -2.35
C VAL A 21 -15.37 -2.40 -2.79
N ALA A 22 -14.32 -2.29 -1.98
CA ALA A 22 -13.15 -1.47 -2.27
C ALA A 22 -12.45 -1.90 -3.58
N GLU A 23 -12.23 -3.21 -3.76
CA GLU A 23 -11.62 -3.77 -4.97
C GLU A 23 -12.49 -3.52 -6.21
N LEU A 24 -13.79 -3.78 -6.11
CA LEU A 24 -14.75 -3.57 -7.20
C LEU A 24 -14.91 -2.09 -7.56
N LEU A 25 -14.75 -1.18 -6.61
CA LEU A 25 -14.71 0.26 -6.86
C LEU A 25 -13.41 0.64 -7.57
N ALA A 26 -12.26 0.22 -7.04
CA ALA A 26 -10.95 0.53 -7.60
C ALA A 26 -10.84 0.09 -9.08
N ARG A 27 -11.35 -1.09 -9.43
CA ARG A 27 -11.35 -1.61 -10.81
C ARG A 27 -12.20 -0.81 -11.80
N ARG A 28 -13.14 0.00 -11.32
CA ARG A 28 -14.00 0.86 -12.16
C ARG A 28 -13.43 2.27 -12.33
N LEU A 29 -12.38 2.61 -11.60
CA LEU A 29 -11.73 3.92 -11.68
C LEU A 29 -10.56 3.84 -12.68
N PRO A 30 -10.32 4.88 -13.50
CA PRO A 30 -9.21 4.90 -14.44
C PRO A 30 -7.83 4.75 -13.77
N ARG A 31 -7.69 5.27 -12.54
CA ARG A 31 -6.48 5.21 -11.73
C ARG A 31 -6.91 5.07 -10.26
N ALA A 32 -6.52 3.98 -9.61
CA ALA A 32 -6.83 3.75 -8.20
C ALA A 32 -5.78 2.86 -7.55
N VAL A 33 -5.54 3.11 -6.27
CA VAL A 33 -4.79 2.21 -5.37
C VAL A 33 -5.76 1.70 -4.32
N HIS A 34 -5.74 0.39 -4.11
CA HIS A 34 -6.51 -0.25 -3.05
C HIS A 34 -5.58 -0.61 -1.88
N LEU A 35 -5.56 0.23 -0.86
CA LEU A 35 -4.82 -0.01 0.37
C LEU A 35 -5.65 -0.89 1.32
N ARG A 36 -5.29 -2.17 1.42
CA ARG A 36 -5.95 -3.07 2.38
C ARG A 36 -5.41 -2.81 3.79
N GLY A 37 -6.25 -2.28 4.68
CA GLY A 37 -5.89 -2.07 6.09
C GLY A 37 -5.45 -3.35 6.83
N ASP A 38 -5.81 -4.54 6.31
CA ASP A 38 -5.33 -5.82 6.83
C ASP A 38 -3.83 -6.07 6.62
N LEU A 39 -3.18 -5.34 5.70
CA LEU A 39 -1.77 -5.47 5.39
C LEU A 39 -0.91 -4.98 6.56
N PHE A 40 -1.24 -3.82 7.12
CA PHE A 40 -0.53 -3.24 8.28
C PHE A 40 -0.63 -4.14 9.51
N ARG A 41 -1.77 -4.85 9.67
CA ARG A 41 -1.90 -5.88 10.73
C ARG A 41 -0.84 -6.98 10.57
N ARG A 42 -0.58 -7.43 9.34
CA ARG A 42 0.37 -8.52 9.05
C ARG A 42 1.83 -8.13 9.33
N MET A 43 2.15 -6.83 9.31
CA MET A 43 3.50 -6.31 9.58
C MET A 43 3.91 -6.39 11.06
N VAL A 44 2.96 -6.53 11.99
CA VAL A 44 3.27 -6.75 13.41
C VAL A 44 3.76 -8.20 13.59
N VAL A 45 5.07 -8.39 13.71
CA VAL A 45 5.72 -9.72 13.81
C VAL A 45 5.59 -10.31 15.22
N THR A 46 5.81 -9.49 16.25
CA THR A 46 5.71 -9.88 17.65
C THR A 46 4.74 -8.94 18.39
N GLY A 47 4.10 -9.43 19.45
CA GLY A 47 3.17 -8.62 20.25
C GLY A 47 1.86 -8.27 19.54
N ARG A 48 1.47 -8.97 18.46
CA ARG A 48 0.19 -8.75 17.78
C ARG A 48 -0.98 -8.98 18.74
N ALA A 49 -1.88 -8.02 18.80
CA ALA A 49 -3.16 -8.14 19.49
C ALA A 49 -4.30 -8.02 18.46
N ASP A 50 -5.11 -9.08 18.38
CA ASP A 50 -6.27 -9.11 17.48
C ASP A 50 -7.50 -8.49 18.15
N VAL A 51 -8.32 -7.83 17.33
CA VAL A 51 -9.62 -7.30 17.78
C VAL A 51 -10.59 -8.49 17.85
N THR A 52 -10.92 -8.90 19.07
CA THR A 52 -11.89 -9.97 19.37
C THR A 52 -13.20 -9.36 19.87
N ALA A 53 -14.12 -10.19 20.36
CA ALA A 53 -15.34 -9.71 21.03
C ALA A 53 -15.05 -8.95 22.35
N GLN A 54 -13.90 -9.20 22.98
CA GLN A 54 -13.43 -8.51 24.19
C GLN A 54 -11.98 -8.03 23.95
N PRO A 55 -11.81 -6.94 23.17
CA PRO A 55 -10.50 -6.46 22.79
C PRO A 55 -9.77 -5.82 23.98
N CYS A 56 -8.47 -6.13 24.12
CA CYS A 56 -7.60 -5.45 25.08
C CYS A 56 -7.18 -4.06 24.57
N ALA A 57 -6.59 -3.24 25.44
CA ALA A 57 -6.09 -1.92 25.08
C ALA A 57 -5.09 -1.97 23.91
N GLU A 58 -4.25 -3.01 23.85
CA GLU A 58 -3.29 -3.17 22.74
C GLU A 58 -3.96 -3.44 21.40
N ALA A 59 -5.03 -4.24 21.37
CA ALA A 59 -5.79 -4.49 20.16
C ALA A 59 -6.36 -3.20 19.57
N TRP A 60 -6.84 -2.29 20.44
CA TRP A 60 -7.33 -0.97 20.01
C TRP A 60 -6.21 -0.06 19.51
N ARG A 61 -5.08 0.01 20.22
CA ARG A 61 -3.92 0.81 19.75
C ARG A 61 -3.41 0.33 18.39
N GLN A 62 -3.30 -0.99 18.20
CA GLN A 62 -2.90 -1.54 16.91
C GLN A 62 -3.96 -1.32 15.84
N LEU A 63 -5.25 -1.34 16.16
CA LEU A 63 -6.30 -1.00 15.19
C LEU A 63 -6.20 0.45 14.74
N GLN A 64 -6.05 1.39 15.68
CA GLN A 64 -5.87 2.80 15.37
C GLN A 64 -4.64 3.04 14.51
N SER A 65 -3.50 2.45 14.89
CA SER A 65 -2.25 2.53 14.12
C SER A 65 -2.42 2.04 12.68
N ARG A 66 -3.25 1.01 12.44
CA ARG A 66 -3.54 0.53 11.08
C ARG A 66 -4.31 1.56 10.26
N TYR A 67 -5.23 2.30 10.88
CA TYR A 67 -5.95 3.38 10.21
C TYR A 67 -5.03 4.55 9.89
N ASP A 68 -4.19 4.95 10.84
CA ASP A 68 -3.25 6.06 10.67
C ASP A 68 -2.23 5.74 9.57
N LEU A 69 -1.67 4.53 9.56
CA LEU A 69 -0.76 4.08 8.49
C LEU A 69 -1.45 4.00 7.13
N ALA A 70 -2.71 3.54 7.07
CA ALA A 70 -3.45 3.49 5.82
C ALA A 70 -3.72 4.89 5.25
N ALA A 71 -4.09 5.86 6.11
CA ALA A 71 -4.26 7.25 5.71
C ALA A 71 -2.95 7.87 5.24
N LEU A 72 -1.87 7.70 6.01
CA LEU A 72 -0.54 8.22 5.68
C LEU A 72 -0.05 7.69 4.33
N VAL A 73 -0.19 6.38 4.08
CA VAL A 73 0.22 5.78 2.79
C VAL A 73 -0.66 6.27 1.64
N ALA A 74 -1.95 6.52 1.89
CA ALA A 74 -2.84 7.06 0.87
C ALA A 74 -2.44 8.49 0.47
N ASP A 75 -2.15 9.33 1.45
CA ASP A 75 -1.71 10.71 1.23
C ASP A 75 -0.36 10.74 0.52
N LEU A 76 0.58 9.91 0.95
CA LEU A 76 1.90 9.77 0.33
C LEU A 76 1.80 9.29 -1.12
N ASP A 77 1.01 8.26 -1.40
CA ASP A 77 0.80 7.78 -2.78
C ASP A 77 0.17 8.86 -3.67
N ALA A 78 -0.77 9.63 -3.13
CA ALA A 78 -1.39 10.74 -3.85
C ALA A 78 -0.38 11.85 -4.21
N GLU A 79 0.47 12.25 -3.25
CA GLU A 79 1.55 13.22 -3.45
C GLU A 79 2.62 12.71 -4.42
N PHE A 80 3.12 11.48 -4.22
CA PHE A 80 4.10 10.87 -5.11
C PHE A 80 3.60 10.79 -6.55
N ARG A 81 2.35 10.41 -6.79
CA ARG A 81 1.78 10.37 -8.15
C ARG A 81 1.55 11.75 -8.76
N ALA A 82 1.39 12.78 -7.93
CA ALA A 82 1.28 14.16 -8.41
C ALA A 82 2.65 14.69 -8.86
N ASP A 83 3.69 14.43 -8.08
CA ASP A 83 4.95 15.17 -8.18
C ASP A 83 6.16 14.35 -8.66
N THR A 84 6.08 13.01 -8.67
CA THR A 84 7.22 12.17 -9.05
C THR A 84 7.18 11.83 -10.54
N PRO A 85 8.22 12.16 -11.33
CA PRO A 85 8.32 11.72 -12.71
C PRO A 85 8.32 10.18 -12.78
N ARG A 86 7.67 9.59 -13.80
CA ARG A 86 7.66 8.13 -14.04
C ARG A 86 9.03 7.65 -14.53
N ILE A 87 10.00 7.63 -13.62
CA ILE A 87 11.32 7.02 -13.80
C ILE A 87 11.21 5.59 -13.31
N GLY A 88 11.60 4.62 -14.12
CA GLY A 88 11.53 3.23 -13.71
C GLY A 88 12.37 2.33 -14.59
N LEU A 89 12.94 1.32 -13.95
CA LEU A 89 13.96 0.42 -14.46
C LEU A 89 13.36 -0.96 -14.67
N TRP A 90 13.51 -1.49 -15.89
CA TRP A 90 13.19 -2.87 -16.18
C TRP A 90 14.44 -3.72 -15.96
N LEU A 91 14.40 -4.61 -14.96
CA LEU A 91 15.45 -5.60 -14.69
C LEU A 91 14.90 -7.01 -14.88
N ASP A 92 15.60 -7.83 -15.66
CA ASP A 92 15.39 -9.27 -15.71
C ASP A 92 16.33 -9.95 -14.71
N THR A 93 15.78 -10.31 -13.54
CA THR A 93 16.55 -10.90 -12.43
C THR A 93 16.44 -12.43 -12.40
N SER A 94 15.91 -13.07 -13.46
CA SER A 94 15.60 -14.50 -13.47
C SER A 94 16.82 -15.41 -13.24
N ALA A 95 18.02 -14.92 -13.56
CA ALA A 95 19.29 -15.61 -13.37
C ALA A 95 20.21 -14.95 -12.31
N GLN A 96 19.70 -13.99 -11.53
CA GLN A 96 20.50 -13.22 -10.57
C GLN A 96 20.23 -13.63 -9.12
N SER A 97 21.28 -13.60 -8.31
CA SER A 97 21.14 -13.58 -6.85
C SER A 97 20.72 -12.19 -6.36
N PRO A 98 20.10 -12.06 -5.18
CA PRO A 98 19.71 -10.76 -4.62
C PRO A 98 20.86 -9.75 -4.52
N ALA A 99 22.10 -10.21 -4.26
CA ALA A 99 23.27 -9.34 -4.19
C ALA A 99 23.64 -8.76 -5.56
N GLN A 100 23.60 -9.59 -6.61
CA GLN A 100 23.88 -9.14 -7.99
C GLN A 100 22.85 -8.13 -8.49
N THR A 101 21.58 -8.31 -8.14
CA THR A 101 20.52 -7.34 -8.46
C THR A 101 20.74 -6.00 -7.77
N VAL A 102 21.23 -6.00 -6.52
CA VAL A 102 21.54 -4.75 -5.78
C VAL A 102 22.71 -4.01 -6.42
N ASP A 103 23.78 -4.72 -6.80
CA ASP A 103 24.94 -4.11 -7.45
C ASP A 103 24.55 -3.45 -8.78
N GLU A 104 23.66 -4.07 -9.57
CA GLU A 104 23.16 -3.52 -10.83
C GLU A 104 22.27 -2.28 -10.62
N ILE A 105 21.42 -2.27 -9.59
CA ILE A 105 20.62 -1.08 -9.22
C ILE A 105 21.54 0.09 -8.84
N LEU A 106 22.63 -0.17 -8.11
CA LEU A 106 23.57 0.86 -7.67
C LEU A 106 24.48 1.39 -8.79
N ALA A 107 24.69 0.61 -9.86
CA ALA A 107 25.62 0.93 -10.93
C ALA A 107 25.13 1.96 -11.97
N GLY A 108 23.89 2.45 -11.89
CA GLY A 108 23.44 3.55 -12.77
C GLY A 108 22.00 3.47 -13.30
N ALA A 109 21.21 2.52 -12.80
CA ALA A 109 19.81 2.37 -13.17
C ALA A 109 18.93 3.62 -12.99
N TRP A 110 19.34 4.58 -12.19
CA TRP A 110 18.55 5.75 -11.82
C TRP A 110 18.60 6.89 -12.85
N THR A 111 19.52 6.86 -13.82
CA THR A 111 19.73 7.93 -14.81
C THR A 111 19.05 7.69 -16.16
N ASP A 112 18.91 6.45 -16.62
CA ASP A 112 18.49 6.12 -18.01
C ASP A 112 17.13 5.42 -18.11
N ALA A 113 16.49 5.14 -16.98
CA ALA A 113 15.37 4.23 -16.91
C ALA A 113 14.02 4.95 -17.13
N ARG A 114 13.47 4.84 -18.34
CA ARG A 114 12.15 5.36 -18.71
C ARG A 114 11.15 4.21 -18.86
N ILE A 115 10.11 4.17 -18.01
CA ILE A 115 8.94 3.33 -18.26
C ILE A 115 7.95 4.14 -19.11
N GLY A 116 7.68 3.66 -20.33
CA GLY A 116 6.55 4.10 -21.14
C GLY A 116 5.22 3.77 -20.48
#